data_AF-A0A4R2NCN3-F1
#
_entry.id   AF-A0A4R2NCN3-F1
#
_cell.length_a   1.000
_cell.length_b   1.000
_cell.length_c   1.000
_cell.angle_alpha   90.00
_cell.angle_beta   90.00
_cell.angle_gamma   90.00
#
_symmetry.space_group_name_H-M   'P 1'
#
loop_
_entity.id
_entity.type
_entity.pdbx_description
1 polymer ?
#
loop_
_entity_poly.entity_id
_entity_poly.type
_entity_poly.pdbx_seq_one_letter_code
_entity_poly.pdbx_strand_id
1 'polypeptide(L)'
;MQEIFPDLKEKSGKFAGKMLASKLTLSQIQQLKLIDGFDGQIHRVPTLREALEVAKGKVWIDLDLKEMDLNKLVELTQEFGTDNLLAYNRNADKLKEVNDKTGILSDSF
;
A
#
# COMPACT_ATOMS: atom_id res chain seq x y z
N MET A 1 18.07 4.15 -23.08
CA MET A 1 17.05 3.83 -22.06
C MET A 1 17.74 2.93 -21.04
N GLN A 2 17.91 3.38 -19.81
CA GLN A 2 18.62 2.60 -18.78
C GLN A 2 17.72 1.44 -18.34
N GLU A 3 18.23 0.21 -18.33
CA GLU A 3 17.47 -0.93 -17.81
C GLU A 3 17.14 -0.67 -16.34
N ILE A 4 15.85 -0.75 -15.99
CA ILE A 4 15.37 -0.51 -14.62
C ILE A 4 15.89 -1.62 -13.67
N PHE A 5 16.35 -2.75 -14.21
CA PHE A 5 16.67 -3.97 -13.44
C PHE A 5 17.86 -4.79 -14.03
N PRO A 6 19.10 -4.26 -14.06
CA PRO A 6 20.23 -4.97 -14.65
C PRO A 6 20.63 -6.26 -13.88
N ASP A 7 20.39 -6.31 -12.57
CA ASP A 7 20.84 -7.40 -11.70
C ASP A 7 19.76 -8.45 -11.36
N LEU A 8 18.53 -8.29 -11.87
CA LEU A 8 17.35 -9.02 -11.37
C LEU A 8 16.78 -10.05 -12.36
N LYS A 9 17.63 -10.67 -13.18
CA LYS A 9 17.24 -11.87 -13.94
C LYS A 9 17.05 -13.02 -12.96
N GLU A 10 15.82 -13.17 -12.46
CA GLU A 10 15.44 -14.31 -11.62
C GLU A 10 15.72 -15.61 -12.41
N LYS A 11 16.68 -16.41 -11.93
CA LYS A 11 16.99 -17.71 -12.50
C LYS A 11 15.91 -18.70 -12.06
N SER A 12 15.06 -19.11 -13.01
CA SER A 12 14.14 -20.25 -12.94
C SER A 12 13.27 -20.34 -11.67
N GLY A 13 12.06 -19.78 -11.73
CA GLY A 13 11.07 -19.89 -10.64
C GLY A 13 9.66 -19.45 -11.06
N LYS A 14 8.67 -19.74 -10.19
CA LYS A 14 7.22 -19.51 -10.35
C LYS A 14 6.82 -18.03 -10.57
N PHE A 15 7.78 -17.11 -10.50
CA PHE A 15 7.62 -15.65 -10.52
C PHE A 15 8.45 -14.96 -11.62
N ALA A 16 8.92 -15.69 -12.64
CA ALA A 16 9.62 -15.08 -13.78
C ALA A 16 8.81 -13.89 -14.36
N GLY A 17 9.34 -12.67 -14.20
CA GLY A 17 8.70 -11.41 -14.62
C GLY A 17 7.70 -10.80 -13.62
N LYS A 18 7.61 -11.29 -12.38
CA LYS A 18 6.71 -10.79 -11.31
C LYS A 18 7.47 -10.64 -9.99
N MET A 19 7.91 -9.43 -9.68
CA MET A 19 8.64 -9.14 -8.44
C MET A 19 7.69 -8.74 -7.30
N LEU A 20 8.00 -9.15 -6.07
CA LEU A 20 7.32 -8.63 -4.88
C LEU A 20 7.64 -7.14 -4.70
N ALA A 21 6.63 -6.33 -4.39
CA ALA A 21 6.81 -4.90 -4.13
C ALA A 21 7.82 -4.63 -2.99
N SER A 22 7.90 -5.53 -2.00
CA SER A 22 8.84 -5.46 -0.88
C SER A 22 10.32 -5.60 -1.28
N LYS A 23 10.63 -5.99 -2.54
CA LYS A 23 11.99 -6.05 -3.08
C LYS A 23 12.39 -4.79 -3.87
N LEU A 24 11.47 -3.83 -4.00
CA LEU A 24 11.69 -2.60 -4.75
C LEU A 24 11.87 -1.42 -3.80
N THR A 25 12.76 -0.50 -4.17
CA THR A 25 12.82 0.82 -3.55
C THR A 25 11.64 1.68 -4.00
N LEU A 26 11.30 2.72 -3.23
CA LEU A 26 10.27 3.68 -3.64
C LEU A 26 10.54 4.29 -5.03
N SER A 27 11.81 4.64 -5.31
CA SER A 27 12.20 5.18 -6.62
C SER A 27 11.94 4.21 -7.77
N GLN A 28 12.18 2.91 -7.55
CA GLN A 28 11.84 1.88 -8.55
C GLN A 28 10.32 1.70 -8.70
N ILE A 29 9.56 1.71 -7.60
CA ILE A 29 8.09 1.62 -7.63
C ILE A 29 7.49 2.80 -8.41
N GLN A 30 8.03 4.01 -8.23
CA GLN A 30 7.57 5.22 -8.92
C GLN A 30 7.80 5.19 -10.45
N GLN A 31 8.68 4.32 -10.93
CA GLN A 31 8.89 4.11 -12.38
C GLN A 31 7.92 3.07 -12.97
N LEU A 32 7.18 2.35 -12.13
CA LEU A 32 6.18 1.38 -12.58
C LEU A 32 4.93 2.07 -13.14
N LYS A 33 4.28 1.38 -14.07
CA LYS A 33 3.03 1.79 -14.72
C LYS A 33 1.92 0.82 -14.34
N LEU A 34 0.85 1.34 -13.75
CA LEU A 34 -0.41 0.64 -13.57
C LEU A 34 -1.24 0.84 -14.84
N ILE A 35 -1.67 -0.25 -15.47
CA ILE A 35 -2.56 -0.20 -16.62
C ILE A 35 -3.96 -0.50 -16.10
N ASP A 36 -4.89 0.43 -16.27
CA ASP A 36 -6.28 0.22 -15.94
C ASP A 36 -6.85 -0.89 -16.82
N GLY A 37 -7.44 -1.91 -16.20
CA GLY A 37 -8.05 -3.04 -16.90
C GLY A 37 -9.39 -2.71 -17.57
N PHE A 38 -9.98 -1.55 -17.25
CA PHE A 38 -11.26 -1.08 -17.79
C PHE A 38 -11.08 -0.26 -19.07
N ASP A 39 -10.22 0.76 -19.06
CA ASP A 39 -10.06 1.69 -20.20
C ASP A 39 -8.63 1.77 -20.76
N GLY A 40 -7.68 1.03 -20.17
CA GLY A 40 -6.29 0.99 -20.63
C GLY A 40 -5.46 2.23 -20.27
N GLN A 41 -5.99 3.16 -19.47
CA GLN A 41 -5.23 4.31 -19.01
C GLN A 41 -4.02 3.88 -18.17
N ILE A 42 -2.96 4.70 -18.25
CA ILE A 42 -1.71 4.45 -17.54
C ILE A 42 -1.63 5.37 -16.34
N HIS A 43 -1.57 4.78 -15.15
CA HIS A 43 -1.40 5.46 -13.88
C HIS A 43 -0.05 5.10 -13.24
N ARG A 44 0.37 5.90 -12.26
CA ARG A 44 1.49 5.57 -11.38
C ARG A 44 0.98 4.81 -10.15
N VAL A 45 1.84 4.02 -9.52
CA VAL A 45 1.54 3.47 -8.20
C VAL A 45 1.54 4.60 -7.17
N PRO A 46 0.42 4.88 -6.46
CA PRO A 46 0.40 5.91 -5.43
C PRO A 46 1.05 5.40 -4.14
N THR A 47 1.57 6.32 -3.35
CA THR A 47 1.85 6.07 -1.93
C THR A 47 0.57 6.16 -1.09
N LEU A 48 0.54 5.53 0.08
CA LEU A 48 -0.57 5.67 1.01
C LEU A 48 -0.80 7.14 1.42
N ARG A 49 0.29 7.88 1.66
CA ARG A 49 0.24 9.32 1.98
C ARG A 49 -0.50 10.12 0.91
N GLU A 50 -0.18 9.91 -0.37
CA GLU A 50 -0.86 10.60 -1.48
C GLU A 50 -2.35 10.25 -1.57
N ALA A 51 -2.71 8.99 -1.29
CA ALA A 51 -4.11 8.57 -1.25
C ALA A 51 -4.86 9.24 -0.08
N LEU A 52 -4.26 9.28 1.11
CA LEU A 52 -4.84 9.92 2.29
C LEU A 52 -5.08 11.43 2.07
N GLU A 53 -4.09 12.13 1.50
CA GLU A 53 -4.21 13.56 1.16
C GLU A 53 -5.39 13.83 0.23
N VAL A 54 -5.53 13.03 -0.83
CA VAL A 54 -6.62 13.22 -1.81
C VAL A 54 -7.98 12.89 -1.21
N ALA A 55 -8.06 11.87 -0.35
CA ALA A 55 -9.31 11.35 0.20
C ALA A 55 -9.85 12.14 1.41
N LYS A 56 -8.99 12.89 2.10
CA LYS A 56 -9.33 13.60 3.34
C LYS A 56 -10.58 14.47 3.16
N GLY A 57 -11.61 14.19 3.97
CA GLY A 57 -12.89 14.89 3.95
C GLY A 57 -13.80 14.60 2.75
N LYS A 58 -13.45 13.62 1.90
CA LYS A 58 -14.23 13.29 0.68
C LYS A 58 -14.82 11.90 0.72
N VAL A 59 -14.06 10.91 1.19
CA VAL A 59 -14.47 9.51 1.22
C VAL A 59 -13.95 8.82 2.48
N TRP A 60 -14.61 7.72 2.85
CA TRP A 60 -14.05 6.76 3.79
C TRP A 60 -13.10 5.81 3.06
N ILE A 61 -12.00 5.44 3.70
CA ILE A 61 -11.04 4.47 3.17
C ILE A 61 -11.05 3.23 4.07
N ASP A 62 -11.31 2.08 3.46
CA ASP A 62 -11.03 0.78 4.06
C ASP A 62 -9.62 0.31 3.66
N LEU A 63 -8.75 0.16 4.65
CA LEU A 63 -7.37 -0.30 4.50
C LEU A 63 -7.29 -1.82 4.72
N ASP A 64 -7.31 -2.61 3.65
CA ASP A 64 -7.01 -4.06 3.68
C ASP A 64 -5.50 -4.29 3.90
N LEU A 65 -5.13 -4.50 5.16
CA LEU A 65 -3.74 -4.51 5.62
C LEU A 65 -2.98 -5.75 5.10
N LYS A 66 -1.89 -5.52 4.37
CA LYS A 66 -0.94 -6.56 3.92
C LYS A 66 0.33 -6.56 4.78
N GLU A 67 1.48 -6.89 4.22
CA GLU A 67 2.77 -6.64 4.88
C GLU A 67 3.00 -5.12 4.99
N MET A 68 3.23 -4.63 6.21
CA MET A 68 3.36 -3.20 6.48
C MET A 68 4.27 -2.93 7.68
N ASP A 69 4.83 -1.73 7.71
CA ASP A 69 5.55 -1.17 8.85
C ASP A 69 4.55 -0.38 9.71
N LEU A 70 4.23 -0.91 10.89
CA LEU A 70 3.22 -0.32 11.77
C LEU A 70 3.63 1.04 12.32
N ASN A 71 4.94 1.30 12.50
CA ASN A 71 5.39 2.61 12.97
C ASN A 71 5.12 3.70 11.91
N LYS A 72 5.33 3.37 10.62
CA LYS A 72 4.99 4.29 9.52
C LYS A 72 3.49 4.53 9.41
N LEU A 73 2.67 3.53 9.69
CA LEU A 73 1.22 3.74 9.74
C LEU A 73 0.84 4.67 10.89
N VAL A 74 1.43 4.50 12.07
CA VAL A 74 1.22 5.40 13.22
C VAL A 74 1.58 6.84 12.84
N GLU A 75 2.74 7.08 12.22
CA GLU A 75 3.13 8.42 11.75
C GLU A 75 2.08 9.03 10.80
N LEU A 76 1.57 8.25 9.86
CA LEU A 76 0.52 8.73 8.95
C LEU A 76 -0.79 9.03 9.68
N THR A 77 -1.19 8.22 10.66
CA THR A 77 -2.43 8.49 11.42
C THR A 77 -2.31 9.69 12.34
N GLN A 78 -1.12 9.98 12.87
CA GLN A 78 -0.86 11.19 13.63
C GLN A 78 -0.96 12.46 12.76
N GLU A 79 -0.56 12.36 11.49
CA GLU A 79 -0.59 13.49 10.57
C GLU A 79 -1.97 13.71 9.94
N PHE A 80 -2.62 12.62 9.50
CA PHE A 80 -3.85 12.70 8.70
C PHE A 80 -5.12 12.56 9.54
N GLY A 81 -5.03 12.01 10.75
CA GLY A 81 -6.17 11.58 11.57
C GLY A 81 -6.71 10.21 11.16
N THR A 82 -7.72 9.73 11.89
CA THR A 82 -8.35 8.41 11.65
C THR A 82 -9.85 8.49 11.41
N ASP A 83 -10.44 9.69 11.37
CA ASP A 83 -11.89 9.93 11.36
C ASP A 83 -12.65 9.28 10.19
N ASN A 84 -11.95 9.00 9.08
CA ASN A 84 -12.51 8.39 7.87
C ASN A 84 -11.78 7.10 7.46
N LEU A 85 -11.10 6.44 8.39
CA LEU A 85 -10.33 5.23 8.14
C LEU A 85 -10.95 4.01 8.83
N LEU A 86 -11.07 2.94 8.07
CA LEU A 86 -11.30 1.59 8.56
C LEU A 86 -10.06 0.74 8.27
N ALA A 87 -9.80 -0.25 9.12
CA ALA A 87 -8.74 -1.24 8.90
C ALA A 87 -9.34 -2.64 8.84
N TYR A 88 -8.95 -3.40 7.83
CA TYR A 88 -9.31 -4.81 7.68
C TYR A 88 -8.07 -5.70 7.72
N ASN A 89 -8.17 -6.81 8.45
CA ASN A 89 -7.23 -7.92 8.32
C ASN A 89 -7.91 -9.22 8.74
N ARG A 90 -7.61 -10.33 8.04
CA ARG A 90 -8.11 -11.66 8.43
C ARG A 90 -7.53 -12.17 9.76
N ASN A 91 -6.37 -11.65 10.17
CA ASN A 91 -5.76 -11.93 11.46
C ASN A 91 -6.26 -10.91 12.50
N ALA A 92 -7.10 -11.38 13.41
CA ALA A 92 -7.69 -10.55 14.46
C ALA A 92 -6.65 -9.94 15.42
N ASP A 93 -5.57 -10.66 15.74
CA ASP A 93 -4.50 -10.15 16.62
C ASP A 93 -3.75 -8.99 15.96
N LYS A 94 -3.49 -9.11 14.66
CA LYS A 94 -2.88 -8.03 13.88
C LYS A 94 -3.80 -6.82 13.77
N LEU A 95 -5.09 -7.06 13.55
CA LEU A 95 -6.07 -5.99 13.49
C LEU A 95 -6.19 -5.27 14.84
N LYS A 96 -6.18 -6.03 15.95
CA LYS A 96 -6.13 -5.49 17.30
C LYS A 96 -4.86 -4.66 17.54
N GLU A 97 -3.68 -5.15 17.14
CA GLU A 97 -2.42 -4.39 17.28
C GLU A 97 -2.48 -3.05 16.54
N VAL A 98 -3.04 -3.05 15.34
CA VAL A 98 -3.20 -1.82 14.55
C VAL A 98 -4.17 -0.87 15.24
N ASN A 99 -5.34 -1.34 15.66
CA ASN A 99 -6.32 -0.52 16.38
C ASN A 99 -5.70 0.08 17.67
N ASP A 100 -5.03 -0.74 18.49
CA ASP A 100 -4.40 -0.32 19.74
C ASP A 100 -3.34 0.79 19.51
N LYS A 101 -2.56 0.73 18.41
CA LYS A 101 -1.48 1.69 18.15
C LYS A 101 -1.89 2.93 17.36
N THR A 102 -2.91 2.81 16.52
CA THR A 102 -3.27 3.88 15.56
C THR A 102 -4.60 4.54 15.89
N GLY A 103 -5.50 3.86 16.60
CA GLY A 103 -6.88 4.31 16.79
C GLY A 103 -7.75 4.19 15.54
N ILE A 104 -7.29 3.55 14.46
CA ILE A 104 -8.13 3.25 13.28
C ILE A 104 -9.21 2.23 13.68
N LEU A 105 -10.46 2.50 13.30
CA LEU A 105 -11.57 1.58 13.56
C LEU A 105 -11.38 0.26 12.81
N SER A 106 -11.56 -0.86 13.51
CA SER A 106 -11.53 -2.18 12.91
C SER A 106 -12.79 -2.43 12.08
N ASP A 107 -12.61 -2.91 10.86
CA ASP A 107 -13.70 -3.39 10.03
C ASP A 107 -14.02 -4.84 10.37
N SER A 108 -15.19 -5.06 10.96
CA SER A 108 -15.72 -6.38 11.33
C SER A 108 -17.09 -6.56 10.71
N PHE A 109 -17.12 -6.80 9.40
CA PHE A 109 -18.28 -7.35 8.69
C PHE A 109 -18.37 -8.88 8.86
#